data_AF-A0A9X3YH65-F1
#
_entry.id   AF-A0A9X3YH65-F1
#
_cell.length_a   1.000
_cell.length_b   1.000
_cell.length_c   1.000
_cell.angle_alpha   90.00
_cell.angle_beta   90.00
_cell.angle_gamma   90.00
#
_symmetry.space_group_name_H-M   'P 1'
#
loop_
_entity.id
_entity.type
_entity.pdbx_description
1 polymer ?
#
loop_
_entity_poly.entity_id
_entity_poly.type
_entity_poly.pdbx_seq_one_letter_code
_entity_poly.pdbx_strand_id
1 'polypeptide(L)'
;FFQIQTKFRDEIRPRFGVMRAREFLMKDAYSFHLHDECLVREYENMKSAYARIFTRLGLDFRMVQADSGAIGGDASQEFHVIAESGEDALVFSTGSDYAANMEAAIAAAPGERPAASEALRKVDTPTQKTCEAVAALLGLGLE
;
A
#
# COMPACT_ATOMS: atom_id res chain seq x y z
N PHE A 1 -2.47 -23.25 11.71
CA PHE A 1 -1.95 -24.19 10.70
C PHE A 1 -1.17 -23.42 9.65
N PHE A 2 -0.14 -24.01 9.04
CA PHE A 2 0.55 -23.41 7.90
C PHE A 2 1.04 -24.49 6.95
N GLN A 3 1.32 -24.09 5.72
CA GLN A 3 1.99 -24.93 4.74
C GLN A 3 3.02 -24.12 3.97
N ILE A 4 3.96 -24.82 3.34
CA ILE A 4 4.86 -24.27 2.33
C ILE A 4 4.56 -25.06 1.07
N GLN A 5 3.90 -24.42 0.11
CA GLN A 5 3.36 -25.10 -1.05
C GLN A 5 3.51 -24.23 -2.29
N THR A 6 3.72 -24.89 -3.42
CA THR A 6 3.63 -24.25 -4.74
C THR A 6 2.22 -23.71 -4.97
N LYS A 7 2.13 -22.45 -5.40
CA LYS A 7 0.90 -21.77 -5.78
C LYS A 7 0.96 -21.38 -7.25
N PHE A 8 -0.22 -21.19 -7.83
CA PHE A 8 -0.38 -20.71 -9.17
C PHE A 8 -1.25 -19.44 -9.18
N ARG A 9 -0.82 -18.42 -9.93
CA ARG A 9 -1.59 -17.23 -10.27
C ARG A 9 -1.42 -16.97 -11.76
N ASP A 10 -2.52 -16.82 -12.49
CA ASP A 10 -2.47 -16.53 -13.93
C ASP A 10 -2.15 -15.04 -14.17
N GLU A 11 -0.94 -14.64 -13.80
CA GLU A 11 -0.44 -13.28 -13.96
C GLU A 11 -0.39 -12.91 -15.46
N ILE A 12 -1.06 -11.80 -15.79
CA ILE A 12 -1.21 -11.31 -17.16
C ILE A 12 0.15 -10.88 -17.72
N ARG A 13 1.02 -10.30 -16.88
CA ARG A 13 2.37 -9.87 -17.27
C ARG A 13 3.45 -10.37 -16.30
N PRO A 14 3.86 -11.65 -16.40
CA PRO A 14 4.94 -12.20 -15.59
C PRO A 14 6.26 -11.50 -15.90
N ARG A 15 7.01 -11.11 -14.87
CA ARG A 15 8.24 -10.31 -14.99
C ARG A 15 9.15 -10.51 -13.79
N PHE A 16 10.40 -10.04 -13.90
CA PHE A 16 11.38 -10.02 -12.80
C PHE A 16 11.70 -11.41 -12.20
N GLY A 17 11.63 -12.47 -13.03
CA GLY A 17 11.97 -13.82 -12.62
C GLY A 17 11.07 -14.32 -11.50
N VAL A 18 11.68 -14.72 -10.38
CA VAL A 18 10.96 -15.29 -9.22
C VAL A 18 10.07 -14.28 -8.50
N MET A 19 10.31 -12.97 -8.69
CA MET A 19 9.57 -11.91 -8.00
C MET A 19 8.10 -11.85 -8.47
N ARG A 20 7.82 -12.13 -9.74
CA ARG A 20 6.47 -12.09 -10.31
C ARG A 20 6.26 -13.14 -11.39
N ALA A 21 6.28 -14.40 -10.95
CA ALA A 21 6.03 -15.59 -11.75
C ALA A 21 4.56 -16.06 -11.66
N ARG A 22 4.17 -16.96 -12.57
CA ARG A 22 2.84 -17.63 -12.51
C ARG A 22 2.81 -18.76 -11.49
N GLU A 23 3.91 -19.48 -11.34
CA GLU A 23 4.08 -20.52 -10.34
C GLU A 23 5.17 -20.10 -9.36
N PHE A 24 4.88 -20.14 -8.07
CA PHE A 24 5.80 -19.68 -7.02
C PHE A 24 5.57 -20.44 -5.72
N LEU A 25 6.62 -20.53 -4.89
CA LEU A 25 6.51 -21.10 -3.56
C LEU A 25 5.94 -20.06 -2.59
N MET A 26 4.94 -20.44 -1.81
CA MET A 26 4.37 -19.57 -0.79
C MET A 26 4.25 -20.30 0.52
N LYS A 27 4.56 -19.58 1.60
CA LYS A 27 4.16 -19.97 2.95
C LYS A 27 2.87 -19.23 3.30
N ASP A 28 1.78 -19.97 3.38
CA ASP A 28 0.46 -19.50 3.79
C ASP A 28 0.05 -20.12 5.13
N ALA A 29 -0.54 -19.31 6.00
CA ALA A 29 -0.95 -19.72 7.34
C ALA A 29 -2.37 -19.24 7.63
N TYR A 30 -3.12 -20.07 8.34
CA TYR A 30 -4.49 -19.81 8.73
C TYR A 30 -4.66 -20.18 10.21
N SER A 31 -5.22 -19.25 10.98
CA SER A 31 -5.49 -19.40 12.40
C SER A 31 -6.98 -19.21 12.67
N PHE A 32 -7.54 -20.01 13.56
CA PHE A 32 -8.96 -20.02 13.88
C PHE A 32 -9.13 -19.76 15.37
N HIS A 33 -9.99 -18.81 15.72
CA HIS A 33 -10.10 -18.26 17.07
C HIS A 33 -11.55 -18.17 17.50
N LEU A 34 -11.82 -18.40 18.78
CA LEU A 34 -13.16 -18.28 19.38
C LEU A 34 -13.52 -16.83 19.75
N HIS A 35 -12.51 -15.99 19.99
CA HIS A 35 -12.67 -14.61 20.45
C HIS A 35 -11.63 -13.72 19.77
N ASP A 36 -11.94 -12.44 19.61
CA ASP A 36 -11.08 -11.47 18.93
C ASP A 36 -9.74 -11.28 19.64
N GLU A 37 -9.70 -11.35 20.97
CA GLU A 37 -8.46 -11.27 21.76
C GLU A 37 -7.46 -12.38 21.38
N CYS A 38 -7.97 -13.59 21.07
CA CYS A 38 -7.13 -14.69 20.61
C CYS A 38 -6.57 -14.42 19.22
N LEU A 39 -7.38 -13.82 18.33
CA LEU A 39 -6.96 -13.38 17.00
C LEU A 39 -5.87 -12.33 17.10
N VAL A 40 -6.07 -11.27 17.89
CA VAL A 40 -5.09 -10.19 18.07
C VAL A 40 -3.77 -10.74 18.62
N ARG A 41 -3.82 -11.63 19.62
CA ARG A 41 -2.61 -12.26 20.17
C ARG A 41 -1.85 -13.07 19.12
N GLU A 42 -2.56 -13.87 18.32
CA GLU A 42 -1.91 -14.69 17.28
C GLU A 42 -1.40 -13.84 16.13
N TYR A 43 -2.10 -12.75 15.79
CA TYR A 43 -1.65 -11.79 14.80
C TYR A 43 -0.31 -11.15 15.21
N GLU A 44 -0.19 -10.67 16.45
CA GLU A 44 1.07 -10.12 16.97
C GLU A 44 2.19 -11.17 17.07
N ASN A 45 1.84 -12.42 17.39
CA ASN A 45 2.79 -13.54 17.36
C ASN A 45 3.32 -13.78 15.93
N MET A 46 2.44 -13.77 14.93
CA MET A 46 2.78 -13.95 13.51
C MET A 46 3.63 -12.80 12.98
N LYS A 47 3.26 -11.56 13.29
CA LYS A 47 4.07 -10.37 13.01
C LYS A 47 5.48 -10.49 13.57
N SER A 48 5.59 -10.87 14.84
CA SER A 48 6.89 -11.08 15.49
C SER A 48 7.68 -12.23 14.85
N ALA A 49 7.01 -13.30 14.41
CA ALA A 49 7.63 -14.41 13.72
C ALA A 49 8.18 -13.99 12.35
N TYR A 50 7.44 -13.20 11.56
CA TYR A 50 7.89 -12.69 10.26
C TYR A 50 9.09 -11.76 10.44
N ALA A 51 9.03 -10.83 11.39
CA ALA A 51 10.17 -9.96 11.71
C ALA A 51 11.44 -10.78 12.03
N ARG A 52 11.34 -11.85 12.83
CA ARG A 52 12.47 -12.76 13.09
C ARG A 52 12.94 -13.50 11.84
N ILE A 53 12.04 -13.91 10.95
CA ILE A 53 12.40 -14.59 9.69
C ILE A 53 13.22 -13.64 8.81
N PHE A 54 12.73 -12.43 8.51
CA PHE A 54 13.44 -11.45 7.68
C PHE A 54 14.77 -11.03 8.31
N THR A 55 14.81 -10.84 9.63
CA THR A 55 16.05 -10.55 10.36
C THR A 55 17.08 -11.68 10.22
N ARG A 56 16.66 -12.95 10.36
CA ARG A 56 17.55 -14.11 10.19
C ARG A 56 18.04 -14.31 8.76
N LEU A 57 17.28 -13.83 7.77
CA LEU A 57 17.68 -13.81 6.37
C LEU A 57 18.65 -12.64 6.06
N GLY A 58 18.89 -11.72 7.00
CA GLY A 58 19.78 -10.58 6.82
C GLY A 58 19.23 -9.51 5.87
N LEU A 59 17.91 -9.41 5.75
CA LEU A 59 17.25 -8.47 4.86
C LEU A 59 17.03 -7.12 5.56
N ASP A 60 17.19 -6.03 4.81
CA ASP A 60 16.68 -4.72 5.20
C ASP A 60 15.20 -4.65 4.83
N PHE A 61 14.32 -4.58 5.83
CA PHE A 61 12.89 -4.66 5.62
C PHE A 61 12.11 -3.71 6.52
N ARG A 62 10.91 -3.36 6.07
CA ARG A 62 9.94 -2.59 6.81
C ARG A 62 8.59 -3.30 6.82
N MET A 63 7.96 -3.27 7.99
CA MET A 63 6.56 -3.63 8.12
C MET A 63 5.72 -2.36 7.99
N VAL A 64 4.71 -2.38 7.14
CA VAL A 64 3.87 -1.21 6.83
C VAL A 64 2.40 -1.58 6.96
N GLN A 65 1.55 -0.60 7.29
CA GLN A 65 0.10 -0.74 7.16
C GLN A 65 -0.26 -0.92 5.69
N ALA A 66 -1.19 -1.83 5.41
CA ALA A 66 -1.61 -2.14 4.06
C ALA A 66 -3.13 -2.17 3.95
N ASP A 67 -3.64 -2.12 2.73
CA ASP A 67 -5.04 -2.38 2.47
C ASP A 67 -5.35 -3.87 2.73
N SER A 68 -6.52 -4.15 3.28
CA SER A 68 -7.00 -5.53 3.46
C SER A 68 -7.45 -6.14 2.12
N GLY A 69 -7.70 -5.29 1.13
CA GLY A 69 -7.97 -5.67 -0.25
C GLY A 69 -9.06 -6.73 -0.39
N ALA A 70 -8.88 -7.62 -1.37
CA ALA A 70 -9.86 -8.66 -1.71
C ALA A 70 -9.96 -9.82 -0.70
N ILE A 71 -8.99 -9.97 0.21
CA ILE A 71 -9.05 -10.98 1.28
C ILE A 71 -10.06 -10.53 2.36
N GLY A 72 -10.26 -9.22 2.50
CA GLY A 72 -11.13 -8.63 3.51
C GLY A 72 -10.51 -8.66 4.90
N GLY A 73 -11.05 -7.84 5.82
CA GLY A 73 -10.59 -7.73 7.20
C GLY A 73 -10.30 -6.29 7.62
N ASP A 74 -10.14 -6.08 8.92
CA ASP A 74 -10.04 -4.74 9.51
C ASP A 74 -8.59 -4.26 9.71
N ALA A 75 -7.61 -5.18 9.65
CA ALA A 75 -6.21 -4.88 9.85
C ALA A 75 -5.31 -5.74 8.93
N SER A 76 -4.50 -5.06 8.12
CA SER A 76 -3.56 -5.67 7.18
C SER A 76 -2.19 -5.03 7.30
N GLN A 77 -1.15 -5.86 7.20
CA GLN A 77 0.24 -5.44 7.26
C GLN A 77 1.06 -6.19 6.21
N GLU A 78 1.92 -5.43 5.54
CA GLU A 78 2.87 -5.95 4.56
C GLU A 78 4.30 -5.86 5.09
N PHE A 79 5.13 -6.81 4.68
CA PHE A 79 6.57 -6.80 4.94
C PHE A 79 7.29 -6.57 3.62
N HIS A 80 7.95 -5.43 3.50
CA HIS A 80 8.67 -5.01 2.30
C HIS A 80 10.16 -5.06 2.52
N VAL A 81 10.90 -5.69 1.60
CA VAL A 81 12.36 -5.55 1.52
C VAL A 81 12.66 -4.24 0.81
N ILE A 82 13.53 -3.42 1.38
CA ILE A 82 13.83 -2.09 0.83
C ILE A 82 14.78 -2.23 -0.37
N ALA A 83 14.28 -1.85 -1.54
CA ALA A 83 15.03 -1.87 -2.80
C ALA A 83 14.48 -0.84 -3.78
N GLU A 84 15.36 -0.22 -4.57
CA GLU A 84 14.95 0.73 -5.63
C GLU A 84 14.10 0.08 -6.73
N SER A 85 14.22 -1.25 -6.89
CA SER A 85 13.46 -2.02 -7.86
C SER A 85 12.11 -2.53 -7.34
N GLY A 86 11.69 -2.12 -6.14
CA GLY A 86 10.37 -2.48 -5.59
C GLY A 86 9.23 -1.94 -6.46
N GLU A 87 8.15 -2.71 -6.61
CA GLU A 87 6.96 -2.25 -7.34
C GLU A 87 6.05 -1.38 -6.47
N ASP A 88 6.16 -1.47 -5.14
CA ASP A 88 5.33 -0.76 -4.18
C ASP A 88 5.99 0.54 -3.71
N ALA A 89 5.17 1.58 -3.58
CA ALA A 89 5.59 2.85 -2.99
C ALA A 89 5.18 2.89 -1.51
N LEU A 90 6.16 3.21 -0.65
CA LEU A 90 5.97 3.22 0.80
C LEU A 90 6.03 4.65 1.33
N VAL A 91 5.14 4.96 2.26
CA VAL A 91 5.10 6.25 2.96
C VAL A 91 5.57 6.04 4.39
N PHE A 92 6.55 6.85 4.82
CA PHE A 92 7.10 6.83 6.16
C PHE A 92 7.05 8.21 6.78
N SER A 93 6.68 8.27 8.06
CA SER A 93 6.83 9.49 8.83
C SER A 93 8.31 9.74 9.15
N THR A 94 8.74 11.00 9.07
CA THR A 94 10.09 11.42 9.47
C THR A 94 10.22 11.67 10.98
N GLY A 95 9.12 11.63 11.73
CA GLY A 95 9.10 11.94 13.17
C GLY A 95 8.34 10.95 14.05
N SER A 96 7.83 9.85 13.48
CA SER A 96 7.12 8.79 14.21
C SER A 96 7.35 7.44 13.55
N ASP A 97 6.84 6.37 14.16
CA ASP A 97 6.92 5.00 13.62
C ASP A 97 5.85 4.71 12.54
N TYR A 98 5.11 5.72 12.08
CA TYR A 98 4.10 5.54 11.04
C TYR A 98 4.73 5.11 9.72
N ALA A 99 4.23 4.00 9.17
CA ALA A 99 4.62 3.45 7.89
C ALA A 99 3.41 2.78 7.22
N ALA A 100 3.16 3.09 5.97
CA ALA A 100 2.06 2.54 5.19
C ALA A 100 2.47 2.30 3.73
N ASN A 101 1.86 1.30 3.09
CA ASN A 101 1.78 1.27 1.63
C ASN A 101 1.04 2.53 1.16
N MET A 102 1.44 3.12 0.03
CA MET A 102 0.79 4.30 -0.55
C MET A 102 -0.73 4.14 -0.69
N GLU A 103 -1.22 2.93 -0.97
CA GLU A 103 -2.66 2.63 -1.07
C GLU A 103 -3.40 2.76 0.27
N ALA A 104 -2.71 2.53 1.39
CA ALA A 104 -3.25 2.62 2.75
C ALA A 104 -2.85 3.92 3.48
N ALA A 105 -1.98 4.73 2.88
CA ALA A 105 -1.47 5.95 3.49
C ALA A 105 -2.59 6.97 3.66
N ILE A 106 -2.78 7.47 4.88
CA ILE A 106 -3.80 8.47 5.18
C ILE A 106 -3.21 9.86 4.90
N ALA A 107 -3.81 10.55 3.92
CA ALA A 107 -3.50 11.95 3.68
C ALA A 107 -4.14 12.83 4.77
N ALA A 108 -3.39 13.82 5.24
CA ALA A 108 -3.95 14.85 6.11
C ALA A 108 -5.09 15.58 5.38
N ALA A 109 -6.13 15.95 6.14
CA ALA A 109 -7.22 16.74 5.58
C ALA A 109 -6.67 18.06 5.02
N PRO A 110 -7.21 18.54 3.89
CA PRO A 110 -6.87 19.88 3.42
C PRO A 110 -7.21 20.90 4.50
N GLY A 111 -6.46 22.00 4.50
CA GLY A 111 -6.72 23.13 5.41
C GLY A 111 -8.10 23.75 5.22
N GLU A 112 -8.38 24.78 6.00
CA GLU A 112 -9.66 25.48 5.93
C GLU A 112 -9.88 26.04 4.51
N ARG A 113 -11.06 25.75 3.95
CA ARG A 113 -11.40 26.21 2.61
C ARG A 113 -11.52 27.74 2.60
N PRO A 114 -10.80 28.45 1.72
CA PRO A 114 -10.92 29.90 1.62
C PRO A 114 -12.33 30.30 1.15
N ALA A 115 -12.74 31.51 1.54
CA ALA A 115 -13.99 32.09 1.07
C ALA A 115 -14.00 32.23 -0.46
N ALA A 116 -15.19 32.14 -1.06
CA ALA A 116 -15.33 32.28 -2.51
C ALA A 116 -14.89 33.69 -2.97
N SER A 117 -13.97 33.74 -3.93
CA SER A 117 -13.39 34.98 -4.47
C SER A 117 -13.94 35.34 -5.86
N GLU A 118 -14.62 34.42 -6.54
CA GLU A 118 -15.05 34.60 -7.93
C GLU A 118 -16.48 34.09 -8.16
N ALA A 119 -17.19 34.72 -9.10
CA ALA A 119 -18.44 34.21 -9.63
C ALA A 119 -18.18 33.09 -10.66
N LEU A 120 -19.04 32.06 -10.64
CA LEU A 120 -18.98 30.95 -11.60
C LEU A 120 -19.15 31.48 -13.04
N ARG A 121 -18.24 31.08 -13.94
CA ARG A 121 -18.31 31.38 -15.38
C ARG A 121 -17.98 30.14 -16.20
N LYS A 122 -18.49 30.08 -17.42
CA LYS A 122 -18.05 29.10 -18.42
C LYS A 122 -16.80 29.61 -19.12
N VAL A 123 -15.85 28.71 -19.36
CA VAL A 123 -14.65 28.97 -20.16
C VAL A 123 -14.56 27.86 -21.19
N ASP A 124 -14.30 28.23 -22.44
CA ASP A 124 -14.15 27.27 -23.52
C ASP A 124 -12.80 26.56 -23.41
N THR A 125 -12.82 25.23 -23.29
CA THR A 125 -11.64 24.35 -23.26
C THR A 125 -11.64 23.41 -24.47
N PRO A 126 -11.57 23.94 -25.71
CA PRO A 126 -11.82 23.13 -26.91
C PRO A 126 -10.77 22.03 -27.12
N THR A 127 -9.53 22.28 -26.71
CA THR A 127 -8.38 21.39 -26.95
C THR A 127 -7.73 20.89 -25.67
N GLN A 128 -8.01 21.51 -24.51
CA GLN A 128 -7.43 21.14 -23.22
C GLN A 128 -8.04 19.82 -22.73
N LYS A 129 -7.19 18.82 -22.48
CA LYS A 129 -7.60 17.48 -22.04
C LYS A 129 -6.95 17.03 -20.73
N THR A 130 -6.03 17.84 -20.18
CA THR A 130 -5.33 17.56 -18.93
C THR A 130 -5.49 18.72 -17.96
N CYS A 131 -5.32 18.46 -16.66
CA CYS A 131 -5.42 19.50 -15.63
C CYS A 131 -4.38 20.60 -15.86
N GLU A 132 -3.17 20.24 -16.31
CA GLU A 132 -2.08 21.16 -16.66
C GLU A 132 -2.47 22.11 -17.78
N ALA A 133 -3.09 21.58 -18.84
CA ALA A 133 -3.51 22.38 -19.97
C ALA A 133 -4.62 23.37 -19.58
N VAL A 134 -5.53 22.97 -18.68
CA VAL A 134 -6.59 23.84 -18.15
C VAL A 134 -6.02 24.90 -17.21
N ALA A 135 -5.14 24.51 -16.28
CA ALA A 135 -4.50 25.44 -15.35
C ALA A 135 -3.71 26.52 -16.10
N ALA A 136 -2.94 26.12 -17.12
CA ALA A 136 -2.21 27.06 -17.99
C ALA A 136 -3.14 27.99 -18.78
N LEU A 137 -4.26 27.47 -19.34
CA LEU A 137 -5.26 28.29 -20.03
C LEU A 137 -5.88 29.34 -19.10
N LEU A 138 -6.15 28.95 -17.85
CA LEU A 138 -6.81 29.80 -16.85
C LEU A 138 -5.83 30.71 -16.10
N GLY A 139 -4.51 30.55 -16.30
CA GLY A 139 -3.48 31.26 -15.54
C GLY A 139 -3.47 30.90 -14.05
N LEU A 140 -3.85 29.67 -13.70
CA LEU A 140 -3.92 29.15 -12.33
C LEU A 140 -2.76 28.19 -12.05
N GLY A 141 -2.34 28.11 -10.78
CA GLY A 141 -1.41 27.09 -10.31
C GLY A 141 -2.08 25.72 -10.22
N LEU A 142 -1.28 24.67 -10.41
CA LEU A 142 -1.63 23.30 -10.03
C LEU A 142 -1.01 23.05 -8.66
N GLU A 143 -1.86 23.05 -7.64
CA GLU A 143 -1.55 22.57 -6.29
C GLU A 143 -2.20 21.20 -6.09
#